data_AF-A0A847HG99-F1
#
_entry.id   AF-A0A847HG99-F1
#
_cell.length_a   1.000
_cell.length_b   1.000
_cell.length_c   1.000
_cell.angle_alpha   90.00
_cell.angle_beta   90.00
_cell.angle_gamma   90.00
#
_symmetry.space_group_name_H-M   'P 1'
#
loop_
_entity.id
_entity.type
_entity.pdbx_description
1 polymer ?
#
loop_
_entity_poly.entity_id
_entity_poly.type
_entity_poly.pdbx_seq_one_letter_code
_entity_poly.pdbx_strand_id
1 'polypeptide(L)'
;MKLRTLIVLAVLLAVSAGGNVWAGNEDAVARIMAERMADKRLSQTILGALAFLEDRQVKERSGKRSCEYDSSEEGDGCDTRLSFNIPFRENIGLPAPKSLVAKNRSGEWASYIHFLPNKIGFKGRSPAAVQDSSLFMTAFIAYPLFLFDESALAPEQQHINSMLRLAMQNIQSFKRDDAYNFWAVLPGFSSKAPRTGPFNIPVSQLEFLAKAYLNPKYAKLFAKLAKGQQTPPKYWLEACLDHKGNPTGADALFNIPNDADDTSTAVAVQHFFHQRFPDSGIVPDHAALLRITEFRDIGRAREDGRDGWKGKDSGAFLTWLKDETAPVFDRPEIGIIPLGVNNVDVVVNSNVLFAMALTGSKDLPGYNECARLIRRAAETKSWPEAGLYYPQNMIFPYSASRAYRDGNAREPEMKAAMQFLLRDLLKAQIEWGRKNPTRRGAFPGGDDKSDHLSTGLAVIALINIGRENAAEMGLEKEYDAALRAGVDYLLEQCIWQKPKNPETRGKFKTPGNKCATWMSGLFFAASFWDLAHWRSQAFTVAIALEALTKYALAYDLDMAPMGTRRIRLNP
;
A
#
# COMPACT_ATOMS: atom_id res chain seq x y z
N MET A 1 -39.98 -30.83 32.75
CA MET A 1 -40.56 -29.67 32.04
C MET A 1 -39.99 -28.40 32.66
N LYS A 2 -39.23 -27.64 31.84
CA LYS A 2 -38.90 -26.21 31.95
C LYS A 2 -38.31 -25.65 33.27
N LEU A 3 -36.98 -25.65 33.35
CA LEU A 3 -36.22 -24.58 34.00
C LEU A 3 -34.79 -24.54 33.43
N ARG A 4 -34.60 -23.76 32.36
CA ARG A 4 -33.32 -23.33 31.76
C ARG A 4 -33.65 -22.77 30.37
N THR A 5 -33.65 -21.45 30.22
CA THR A 5 -33.33 -20.63 29.03
C THR A 5 -33.81 -19.20 29.37
N LEU A 6 -33.02 -18.18 29.01
CA LEU A 6 -33.21 -16.72 29.24
C LEU A 6 -32.51 -16.11 30.46
N ILE A 7 -31.18 -16.24 30.50
CA ILE A 7 -30.29 -15.15 30.95
C ILE A 7 -29.13 -15.08 29.94
N VAL A 8 -29.36 -14.46 28.78
CA VAL A 8 -28.30 -13.94 27.89
C VAL A 8 -28.92 -12.80 27.07
N LEU A 9 -28.44 -11.58 27.28
CA LEU A 9 -28.50 -10.33 26.49
C LEU A 9 -28.89 -9.13 27.36
N ALA A 10 -27.88 -8.50 27.95
CA ALA A 10 -27.90 -7.09 28.32
C ALA A 10 -26.44 -6.63 28.44
N VAL A 11 -25.80 -6.37 27.30
CA VAL A 11 -24.55 -5.60 27.24
C VAL A 11 -24.97 -4.14 27.05
N LEU A 12 -24.88 -3.36 28.12
CA LEU A 12 -25.06 -1.91 28.12
C LEU A 12 -23.79 -1.25 27.52
N LEU A 13 -23.95 -0.65 26.35
CA LEU A 13 -23.04 0.37 25.81
C LEU A 13 -23.49 1.73 26.38
N ALA A 14 -22.61 2.38 27.15
CA ALA A 14 -22.81 3.77 27.55
C ALA A 14 -22.11 4.67 26.53
N VAL A 15 -22.89 5.47 25.81
CA VAL A 15 -22.43 6.58 24.97
C VAL A 15 -23.02 7.86 25.58
N SER A 16 -22.18 8.80 26.00
CA SER A 16 -22.64 10.11 26.47
C SER A 16 -22.83 11.04 25.27
N ALA A 17 -24.07 11.46 25.00
CA ALA A 17 -24.41 12.34 23.90
C ALA A 17 -25.29 13.52 24.35
N GLY A 18 -25.13 14.66 23.69
CA GLY A 18 -26.10 15.74 23.66
C GLY A 18 -26.57 15.99 22.22
N GLY A 19 -27.88 16.23 22.02
CA GLY A 19 -28.45 16.89 20.84
C GLY A 19 -29.25 16.03 19.84
N ASN A 20 -30.51 15.75 20.19
CA ASN A 20 -31.59 14.97 19.54
C ASN A 20 -31.76 14.85 17.99
N VAL A 21 -31.01 15.50 17.11
CA VAL A 21 -31.06 15.24 15.64
C VAL A 21 -29.96 14.27 15.21
N TRP A 22 -28.85 14.23 15.95
CA TRP A 22 -27.76 13.26 15.74
C TRP A 22 -28.10 11.86 16.24
N ALA A 23 -28.91 11.76 17.31
CA ALA A 23 -29.24 10.50 17.96
C ALA A 23 -29.92 9.47 17.02
N GLY A 24 -30.79 9.92 16.11
CA GLY A 24 -31.51 9.01 15.20
C GLY A 24 -30.63 8.35 14.14
N ASN A 25 -29.55 9.03 13.71
CA ASN A 25 -28.58 8.46 12.77
C ASN A 25 -27.59 7.53 13.50
N GLU A 26 -27.17 7.89 14.71
CA GLU A 26 -26.31 7.06 15.55
C GLU A 26 -26.95 5.71 15.90
N ASP A 27 -28.25 5.71 16.26
CA ASP A 27 -29.00 4.49 16.53
C ASP A 27 -29.10 3.57 15.29
N ALA A 28 -29.25 4.17 14.10
CA ALA A 28 -29.29 3.43 12.84
C ALA A 28 -27.93 2.81 12.49
N VAL A 29 -26.85 3.59 12.62
CA VAL A 29 -25.47 3.12 12.41
C VAL A 29 -25.14 1.98 13.37
N ALA A 30 -25.44 2.14 14.66
CA ALA A 30 -25.20 1.11 15.68
C ALA A 30 -25.95 -0.20 15.38
N ARG A 31 -27.22 -0.10 14.94
CA ARG A 31 -28.01 -1.27 14.52
C ARG A 31 -27.38 -1.98 13.32
N ILE A 32 -27.00 -1.25 12.27
CA ILE A 32 -26.38 -1.84 11.08
C ILE A 32 -25.03 -2.47 11.40
N MET A 33 -24.22 -1.85 12.27
CA MET A 33 -22.98 -2.43 12.77
C MET A 33 -23.24 -3.78 13.48
N ALA A 34 -24.24 -3.84 14.35
CA ALA A 34 -24.61 -5.07 15.05
C ALA A 34 -25.08 -6.17 14.07
N GLU A 35 -25.90 -5.81 13.08
CA GLU A 35 -26.36 -6.74 12.04
C GLU A 35 -25.20 -7.28 11.20
N ARG A 36 -24.29 -6.41 10.72
CA ARG A 36 -23.13 -6.83 9.93
C ARG A 36 -22.15 -7.67 10.75
N MET A 37 -21.91 -7.30 12.01
CA MET A 37 -21.05 -8.09 12.91
C MET A 37 -21.65 -9.44 13.30
N ALA A 38 -22.98 -9.58 13.27
CA ALA A 38 -23.66 -10.86 13.47
C ALA A 38 -23.48 -11.83 12.28
N ASP A 39 -23.11 -11.33 11.09
CA ASP A 39 -22.71 -12.18 9.98
C ASP A 39 -21.40 -12.91 10.32
N LYS A 40 -21.53 -14.22 10.56
CA LYS A 40 -20.40 -15.11 10.86
C LYS A 40 -19.38 -15.13 9.73
N ARG A 41 -19.82 -15.04 8.47
CA ARG A 41 -18.93 -15.08 7.31
C ARG A 41 -18.03 -13.86 7.29
N LEU A 42 -18.59 -12.68 7.53
CA LEU A 42 -17.85 -11.42 7.60
C LEU A 42 -16.89 -11.41 8.79
N SER A 43 -17.42 -11.62 10.00
CA SER A 43 -16.63 -11.57 11.25
C SER A 43 -15.51 -12.61 11.30
N GLN A 44 -15.76 -13.85 10.84
CA GLN A 44 -14.71 -14.87 10.77
C GLN A 44 -13.64 -14.54 9.75
N THR A 45 -14.02 -14.00 8.58
CA THR A 45 -13.06 -13.59 7.54
C THR A 45 -12.15 -12.47 8.05
N ILE A 46 -12.70 -11.49 8.77
CA ILE A 46 -11.92 -10.42 9.43
C ILE A 46 -10.89 -11.01 10.41
N LEU A 47 -11.33 -11.91 11.32
CA LEU A 47 -10.41 -12.59 12.24
C LEU A 47 -9.37 -13.44 11.50
N GLY A 48 -9.76 -14.11 10.41
CA GLY A 48 -8.86 -14.90 9.57
C GLY A 48 -7.78 -14.06 8.90
N ALA A 49 -8.10 -12.85 8.48
CA ALA A 49 -7.16 -11.92 7.87
C ALA A 49 -6.20 -11.32 8.93
N LEU A 50 -6.68 -10.99 10.13
CA LEU A 50 -5.82 -10.63 11.26
C LEU A 50 -4.84 -11.75 11.62
N ALA A 51 -5.33 -12.99 11.67
CA ALA A 51 -4.49 -14.17 11.90
C ALA A 51 -3.43 -14.35 10.80
N PHE A 52 -3.74 -14.02 9.54
CA PHE A 52 -2.76 -14.02 8.46
C PHE A 52 -1.67 -12.97 8.69
N LEU A 53 -2.04 -11.73 9.02
CA LEU A 53 -1.05 -10.68 9.25
C LEU A 53 -0.14 -11.00 10.45
N GLU A 54 -0.69 -11.57 11.52
CA GLU A 54 0.12 -12.02 12.67
C GLU A 54 1.09 -13.15 12.31
N ASP A 55 0.61 -14.13 11.52
CA ASP A 55 1.41 -15.27 11.05
C ASP A 55 2.59 -14.86 10.16
N ARG A 56 2.43 -13.75 9.45
CA ARG A 56 3.29 -13.34 8.33
C ARG A 56 4.13 -12.11 8.60
N GLN A 57 3.97 -11.46 9.75
CA GLN A 57 4.88 -10.39 10.14
C GLN A 57 6.25 -10.98 10.44
N VAL A 58 7.27 -10.32 9.88
CA VAL A 58 8.68 -10.62 10.16
C VAL A 58 8.97 -10.27 11.62
N LYS A 59 9.46 -11.23 12.41
CA LYS A 59 9.78 -11.02 13.83
C LYS A 59 11.06 -11.76 14.21
N GLU A 60 11.65 -11.34 15.31
CA GLU A 60 12.58 -12.17 16.07
C GLU A 60 11.82 -13.38 16.65
N ARG A 61 12.26 -14.60 16.32
CA ARG A 61 11.72 -15.85 16.88
C ARG A 61 12.83 -16.84 17.19
N SER A 62 12.55 -17.73 18.13
CA SER A 62 13.44 -18.86 18.43
C SER A 62 13.40 -19.90 17.31
N GLY A 63 14.58 -20.27 16.83
CA GLY A 63 14.81 -21.20 15.73
C GLY A 63 14.74 -20.54 14.36
N LYS A 64 15.65 -20.96 13.46
CA LYS A 64 15.66 -20.57 12.04
C LYS A 64 14.56 -21.32 11.29
N ARG A 65 13.51 -20.65 10.80
CA ARG A 65 12.46 -21.32 9.99
C ARG A 65 12.30 -20.75 8.61
N SER A 66 11.98 -19.47 8.44
CA SER A 66 11.78 -18.92 7.09
C SER A 66 11.94 -17.42 7.04
N CYS A 67 12.70 -16.93 6.05
CA CYS A 67 12.84 -15.49 5.76
C CYS A 67 11.51 -14.78 5.40
N GLU A 68 10.42 -15.52 5.26
CA GLU A 68 9.10 -14.97 4.98
C GLU A 68 8.40 -14.41 6.23
N TYR A 69 8.87 -14.79 7.43
CA TYR A 69 8.30 -14.35 8.71
C TYR A 69 9.34 -14.29 9.85
N ASP A 70 10.54 -14.86 9.72
CA ASP A 70 11.61 -14.69 10.71
C ASP A 70 12.63 -13.66 10.23
N SER A 71 13.09 -12.81 11.16
CA SER A 71 14.12 -11.79 10.89
C SER A 71 15.44 -12.45 10.50
N SER A 72 16.13 -11.88 9.52
CA SER A 72 17.48 -12.29 9.13
C SER A 72 18.58 -11.62 9.94
N GLU A 73 18.27 -10.49 10.58
CA GLU A 73 19.24 -9.63 11.29
C GLU A 73 19.10 -9.72 12.82
N GLU A 74 18.01 -10.31 13.33
CA GLU A 74 17.70 -10.42 14.77
C GLU A 74 17.52 -11.90 15.19
N GLY A 75 17.71 -12.16 16.49
CA GLY A 75 17.56 -13.47 17.11
C GLY A 75 18.42 -14.56 16.47
N ASP A 76 17.81 -15.73 16.27
CA ASP A 76 18.49 -16.88 15.65
C ASP A 76 18.66 -16.71 14.13
N GLY A 77 18.10 -15.68 13.51
CA GLY A 77 18.08 -15.50 12.06
C GLY A 77 17.02 -16.36 11.36
N CYS A 78 17.10 -16.45 10.02
CA CYS A 78 16.10 -17.16 9.21
C CYS A 78 16.71 -18.14 8.21
N ASP A 79 15.96 -19.19 7.85
CA ASP A 79 16.31 -20.01 6.69
C ASP A 79 15.84 -19.34 5.41
N THR A 80 16.78 -19.18 4.48
CA THR A 80 16.51 -18.53 3.19
C THR A 80 15.69 -19.46 2.30
N ARG A 81 14.62 -18.92 1.72
CA ARG A 81 13.78 -19.65 0.77
C ARG A 81 13.69 -18.90 -0.54
N LEU A 82 13.91 -19.62 -1.63
CA LEU A 82 13.67 -19.13 -2.99
C LEU A 82 12.16 -19.17 -3.27
N SER A 83 11.60 -18.04 -3.69
CA SER A 83 10.19 -17.93 -4.02
C SER A 83 9.93 -18.34 -5.47
N PHE A 84 9.15 -19.40 -5.67
CA PHE A 84 8.76 -19.90 -6.99
C PHE A 84 7.26 -19.76 -7.25
N ASN A 85 6.89 -19.43 -8.49
CA ASN A 85 5.50 -19.31 -8.93
C ASN A 85 5.18 -20.37 -9.99
N ILE A 86 4.07 -21.07 -9.80
CA ILE A 86 3.50 -22.04 -10.75
C ILE A 86 2.08 -21.58 -11.17
N PRO A 87 1.49 -22.11 -12.26
CA PRO A 87 0.25 -21.57 -12.83
C PRO A 87 -0.97 -21.45 -11.89
N PHE A 88 -0.99 -22.24 -10.82
CA PHE A 88 -2.07 -22.32 -9.84
C PHE A 88 -1.65 -22.02 -8.39
N ARG A 89 -0.38 -21.66 -8.14
CA ARG A 89 0.11 -21.34 -6.78
C ARG A 89 1.28 -20.37 -6.83
N GLU A 90 1.24 -19.35 -5.97
CA GLU A 90 2.30 -18.35 -5.85
C GLU A 90 3.18 -18.57 -4.62
N ASN A 91 4.39 -18.01 -4.68
CA ASN A 91 5.36 -17.95 -3.58
C ASN A 91 5.58 -19.30 -2.86
N ILE A 92 5.85 -20.34 -3.64
CA ILE A 92 6.29 -21.63 -3.12
C ILE A 92 7.75 -21.49 -2.68
N GLY A 93 7.96 -21.36 -1.37
CA GLY A 93 9.28 -21.27 -0.78
C GLY A 93 10.03 -22.61 -0.79
N LEU A 94 11.06 -22.73 -1.62
CA LEU A 94 12.01 -23.84 -1.59
C LEU A 94 13.30 -23.46 -0.85
N PRO A 95 13.94 -24.38 -0.10
CA PRO A 95 15.21 -24.09 0.57
C PRO A 95 16.24 -23.55 -0.43
N ALA A 96 16.91 -22.45 -0.07
CA ALA A 96 18.00 -21.91 -0.86
C ALA A 96 19.34 -22.60 -0.54
N PRO A 97 20.33 -22.58 -1.46
CA PRO A 97 21.70 -22.93 -1.14
C PRO A 97 22.24 -22.07 0.01
N LYS A 98 23.08 -22.64 0.89
CA LYS A 98 23.64 -21.93 2.07
C LYS A 98 24.42 -20.66 1.73
N SER A 99 24.89 -20.52 0.49
CA SER A 99 25.58 -19.32 0.00
C SER A 99 24.63 -18.14 -0.27
N LEU A 100 23.33 -18.38 -0.36
CA LEU A 100 22.32 -17.36 -0.54
C LEU A 100 21.63 -17.10 0.80
N VAL A 101 21.80 -15.89 1.31
CA VAL A 101 21.16 -15.45 2.56
C VAL A 101 20.20 -14.31 2.22
N ALA A 102 18.90 -14.54 2.41
CA ALA A 102 17.89 -13.49 2.33
C ALA A 102 18.05 -12.54 3.50
N LYS A 103 17.86 -11.26 3.20
CA LYS A 103 17.82 -10.16 4.15
C LYS A 103 16.43 -9.56 4.21
N ASN A 104 15.96 -9.32 5.41
CA ASN A 104 14.66 -8.74 5.75
C ASN A 104 14.79 -8.01 7.10
N ARG A 105 13.75 -7.26 7.48
CA ARG A 105 13.72 -6.53 8.75
C ARG A 105 12.53 -6.93 9.61
N SER A 106 12.74 -6.94 10.92
CA SER A 106 11.67 -7.11 11.90
C SER A 106 10.59 -6.03 11.74
N GLY A 107 9.33 -6.42 11.94
CA GLY A 107 8.15 -5.57 11.83
C GLY A 107 7.54 -5.43 10.43
N GLU A 108 8.24 -5.82 9.37
CA GLU A 108 7.71 -5.77 8.01
C GLU A 108 6.87 -7.00 7.65
N TRP A 109 6.25 -6.96 6.47
CA TRP A 109 5.67 -8.13 5.82
C TRP A 109 6.30 -8.33 4.45
N ALA A 110 6.58 -9.58 4.10
CA ALA A 110 7.25 -9.89 2.85
C ALA A 110 6.52 -9.30 1.62
N SER A 111 7.28 -8.57 0.81
CA SER A 111 6.91 -8.17 -0.55
C SER A 111 7.87 -8.84 -1.53
N TYR A 112 7.44 -9.03 -2.78
CA TYR A 112 8.24 -9.74 -3.77
C TYR A 112 8.31 -8.99 -5.10
N ILE A 113 9.51 -8.92 -5.64
CA ILE A 113 9.84 -8.37 -6.96
C ILE A 113 9.79 -9.50 -7.98
N HIS A 114 8.89 -9.39 -8.93
CA HIS A 114 8.77 -10.30 -10.06
C HIS A 114 9.44 -9.68 -11.29
N PHE A 115 10.46 -10.38 -11.82
CA PHE A 115 11.22 -9.88 -12.96
C PHE A 115 10.65 -10.30 -14.33
N LEU A 116 10.36 -9.35 -15.23
CA LEU A 116 9.77 -9.60 -16.56
C LEU A 116 8.49 -10.48 -16.56
N PRO A 117 7.54 -10.27 -15.64
CA PRO A 117 6.36 -11.13 -15.44
C PRO A 117 5.49 -11.30 -16.68
N ASN A 118 5.41 -10.29 -17.53
CA ASN A 118 4.61 -10.33 -18.76
C ASN A 118 5.28 -11.11 -19.91
N LYS A 119 6.57 -11.45 -19.79
CA LYS A 119 7.34 -12.19 -20.80
C LYS A 119 7.62 -13.63 -20.40
N ILE A 120 8.05 -13.84 -19.16
CA ILE A 120 8.50 -15.15 -18.67
C ILE A 120 7.55 -15.75 -17.64
N GLY A 121 6.53 -14.99 -17.22
CA GLY A 121 5.67 -15.33 -16.11
C GLY A 121 4.35 -15.99 -16.48
N PHE A 122 3.67 -16.50 -15.45
CA PHE A 122 2.32 -17.03 -15.53
C PHE A 122 1.37 -16.08 -14.80
N LYS A 123 0.30 -15.61 -15.47
CA LYS A 123 -0.67 -14.65 -14.91
C LYS A 123 -0.01 -13.39 -14.31
N GLY A 124 0.99 -12.83 -15.03
CA GLY A 124 1.71 -11.64 -14.59
C GLY A 124 2.64 -11.87 -13.38
N ARG A 125 3.15 -13.10 -13.19
CA ARG A 125 4.12 -13.45 -12.13
C ARG A 125 5.28 -14.24 -12.70
N SER A 126 6.49 -13.76 -12.47
CA SER A 126 7.72 -14.44 -12.89
C SER A 126 7.91 -15.79 -12.20
N PRO A 127 8.54 -16.79 -12.85
CA PRO A 127 8.74 -18.12 -12.26
C PRO A 127 9.50 -18.09 -10.94
N ALA A 128 10.41 -17.14 -10.77
CA ALA A 128 11.08 -16.84 -9.52
C ALA A 128 10.86 -15.36 -9.15
N ALA A 129 10.83 -15.07 -7.84
CA ALA A 129 10.69 -13.72 -7.31
C ALA A 129 11.69 -13.47 -6.17
N VAL A 130 12.06 -12.21 -5.98
CA VAL A 130 13.03 -11.78 -4.96
C VAL A 130 12.30 -11.03 -3.86
N GLN A 131 12.54 -11.39 -2.60
CA GLN A 131 11.92 -10.68 -1.47
C GLN A 131 12.51 -9.26 -1.35
N ASP A 132 11.65 -8.29 -1.09
CA ASP A 132 12.00 -6.88 -0.89
C ASP A 132 11.42 -6.34 0.43
N SER A 133 12.07 -5.30 0.93
CA SER A 133 11.81 -4.63 2.20
C SER A 133 11.71 -3.13 1.94
N SER A 134 10.50 -2.57 2.03
CA SER A 134 10.25 -1.14 1.80
C SER A 134 9.27 -0.55 2.82
N LEU A 135 9.42 0.74 3.08
CA LEU A 135 8.58 1.48 4.04
C LEU A 135 7.12 1.44 3.62
N PHE A 136 6.84 1.80 2.36
CA PHE A 136 5.49 1.86 1.80
C PHE A 136 4.65 0.63 2.15
N MET A 137 5.21 -0.57 2.01
CA MET A 137 4.49 -1.81 2.26
C MET A 137 4.14 -2.00 3.72
N THR A 138 5.11 -1.77 4.61
CA THR A 138 4.88 -1.85 6.05
C THR A 138 3.83 -0.84 6.50
N ALA A 139 3.90 0.40 6.01
CA ALA A 139 2.97 1.47 6.37
C ALA A 139 1.52 1.14 5.99
N PHE A 140 1.27 0.74 4.74
CA PHE A 140 -0.09 0.42 4.31
C PHE A 140 -0.64 -0.88 4.92
N ILE A 141 0.21 -1.87 5.20
CA ILE A 141 -0.23 -3.11 5.86
C ILE A 141 -0.61 -2.85 7.32
N ALA A 142 0.14 -1.97 8.00
CA ALA A 142 -0.16 -1.58 9.37
C ALA A 142 -1.41 -0.70 9.49
N TYR A 143 -1.70 0.13 8.48
CA TYR A 143 -2.82 1.08 8.49
C TYR A 143 -4.17 0.51 8.96
N PRO A 144 -4.73 -0.57 8.37
CA PRO A 144 -6.03 -1.11 8.79
C PRO A 144 -6.05 -1.65 10.22
N LEU A 145 -4.90 -1.92 10.83
CA LEU A 145 -4.83 -2.42 12.21
C LEU A 145 -5.34 -1.38 13.22
N PHE A 146 -5.35 -0.09 12.88
CA PHE A 146 -5.92 0.97 13.71
C PHE A 146 -7.46 0.97 13.78
N LEU A 147 -8.13 0.14 12.97
CA LEU A 147 -9.58 -0.10 13.04
C LEU A 147 -9.98 -1.09 14.15
N PHE A 148 -9.01 -1.59 14.93
CA PHE A 148 -9.24 -2.57 15.98
C PHE A 148 -8.86 -2.02 17.35
N ASP A 149 -9.58 -2.48 18.37
CA ASP A 149 -9.27 -2.20 19.77
C ASP A 149 -9.15 -3.48 20.60
N GLU A 150 -7.94 -3.71 21.12
CA GLU A 150 -7.60 -4.82 22.02
C GLU A 150 -7.61 -4.44 23.51
N SER A 151 -8.13 -3.26 23.88
CA SER A 151 -8.14 -2.77 25.27
C SER A 151 -8.84 -3.69 26.27
N ALA A 152 -9.73 -4.58 25.80
CA ALA A 152 -10.40 -5.58 26.63
C ALA A 152 -9.62 -6.89 26.82
N LEU A 153 -8.52 -7.08 26.09
CA LEU A 153 -7.69 -8.28 26.15
C LEU A 153 -6.53 -8.08 27.14
N ALA A 154 -6.09 -9.17 27.77
CA ALA A 154 -4.88 -9.15 28.58
C ALA A 154 -3.65 -8.79 27.71
N PRO A 155 -2.62 -8.10 28.25
CA PRO A 155 -1.49 -7.60 27.47
C PRO A 155 -0.82 -8.65 26.56
N GLU A 156 -0.71 -9.89 27.01
CA GLU A 156 -0.14 -11.03 26.28
C GLU A 156 -0.99 -11.49 25.08
N GLN A 157 -2.27 -11.11 25.04
CA GLN A 157 -3.22 -11.39 23.97
C GLN A 157 -3.40 -10.20 23.00
N GLN A 158 -2.76 -9.05 23.27
CA GLN A 158 -2.84 -7.85 22.43
C GLN A 158 -1.91 -7.94 21.22
N HIS A 159 -2.21 -8.88 20.33
CA HIS A 159 -1.37 -9.21 19.18
C HIS A 159 -1.33 -8.10 18.13
N ILE A 160 -2.43 -7.35 17.95
CA ILE A 160 -2.47 -6.20 17.02
C ILE A 160 -1.60 -5.06 17.55
N ASN A 161 -1.65 -4.75 18.84
CA ASN A 161 -0.77 -3.76 19.46
C ASN A 161 0.71 -4.13 19.28
N SER A 162 1.05 -5.42 19.40
CA SER A 162 2.40 -5.92 19.11
C SER A 162 2.78 -5.71 17.64
N MET A 163 1.91 -6.06 16.69
CA MET A 163 2.15 -5.84 15.25
C MET A 163 2.40 -4.37 14.92
N LEU A 164 1.59 -3.47 15.49
CA LEU A 164 1.71 -2.02 15.28
C LEU A 164 3.04 -1.47 15.80
N ARG A 165 3.49 -1.90 16.99
CA ARG A 165 4.77 -1.45 17.57
C ARG A 165 5.96 -1.86 16.71
N LEU A 166 5.99 -3.11 16.26
CA LEU A 166 7.05 -3.60 15.38
C LEU A 166 7.03 -2.89 14.02
N ALA A 167 5.84 -2.71 13.43
CA ALA A 167 5.70 -1.98 12.17
C ALA A 167 6.17 -0.51 12.30
N MET A 168 5.86 0.17 13.40
CA MET A 168 6.30 1.54 13.64
C MET A 168 7.82 1.65 13.78
N GLN A 169 8.44 0.74 14.53
CA GLN A 169 9.91 0.67 14.63
C GLN A 169 10.55 0.46 13.25
N ASN A 170 9.98 -0.45 12.45
CA ASN A 170 10.42 -0.69 11.08
C ASN A 170 10.31 0.59 10.23
N ILE A 171 9.16 1.27 10.21
CA ILE A 171 8.94 2.51 9.46
C ILE A 171 9.94 3.60 9.86
N GLN A 172 10.21 3.79 11.15
CA GLN A 172 11.19 4.78 11.62
C GLN A 172 12.61 4.49 11.12
N SER A 173 12.95 3.22 10.87
CA SER A 173 14.27 2.82 10.36
C SER A 173 14.55 3.24 8.91
N PHE A 174 13.55 3.75 8.19
CA PHE A 174 13.67 4.29 6.84
C PHE A 174 13.81 5.82 6.80
N LYS A 175 13.81 6.49 7.96
CA LYS A 175 14.16 7.91 8.02
C LYS A 175 15.60 8.11 7.58
N ARG A 176 15.82 9.02 6.63
CA ARG A 176 17.13 9.41 6.11
C ARG A 176 17.19 10.93 6.16
N ASP A 177 17.98 11.46 7.07
CA ASP A 177 18.09 12.90 7.33
C ASP A 177 16.75 13.56 7.70
N ASP A 178 16.17 14.32 6.78
CA ASP A 178 15.02 15.20 6.97
C ASP A 178 13.68 14.59 6.53
N ALA A 179 13.70 13.42 5.89
CA ALA A 179 12.51 12.77 5.33
C ALA A 179 12.66 11.23 5.31
N TYR A 180 11.75 10.54 4.65
CA TYR A 180 11.74 9.07 4.58
C TYR A 180 12.01 8.58 3.16
N ASN A 181 12.63 7.41 3.07
CA ASN A 181 12.99 6.77 1.81
C ASN A 181 12.21 5.47 1.63
N PHE A 182 11.87 5.13 0.39
CA PHE A 182 11.30 3.82 0.05
C PHE A 182 12.15 2.64 0.53
N TRP A 183 13.48 2.73 0.40
CA TRP A 183 14.41 1.67 0.79
C TRP A 183 15.34 2.08 1.93
N ALA A 184 15.81 1.07 2.65
CA ALA A 184 16.82 1.24 3.68
C ALA A 184 18.14 1.78 3.11
N VAL A 185 18.86 2.54 3.93
CA VAL A 185 20.23 2.95 3.65
C VAL A 185 21.16 1.75 3.79
N LEU A 186 22.01 1.57 2.78
CA LEU A 186 22.97 0.49 2.59
C LEU A 186 24.37 1.05 2.33
N PRO A 187 25.43 0.29 2.64
CA PRO A 187 26.77 0.63 2.16
C PRO A 187 26.81 0.71 0.63
N GLY A 188 27.57 1.67 0.11
CA GLY A 188 27.89 1.74 -1.32
C GLY A 188 28.60 0.49 -1.80
N PHE A 189 28.32 0.06 -3.04
CA PHE A 189 28.99 -1.08 -3.65
C PHE A 189 30.17 -0.64 -4.52
N SER A 190 29.98 0.40 -5.34
CA SER A 190 31.03 0.91 -6.23
C SER A 190 31.79 2.10 -5.65
N SER A 191 31.30 2.71 -4.57
CA SER A 191 31.91 3.87 -3.92
C SER A 191 31.77 3.84 -2.39
N LYS A 192 32.40 4.80 -1.70
CA LYS A 192 32.22 5.00 -0.25
C LYS A 192 30.89 5.67 0.11
N ALA A 193 30.20 6.26 -0.85
CA ALA A 193 28.92 6.92 -0.58
C ALA A 193 27.87 5.87 -0.21
N PRO A 194 27.05 6.10 0.84
CA PRO A 194 25.92 5.24 1.12
C PRO A 194 24.90 5.31 -0.02
N ARG A 195 24.12 4.26 -0.18
CA ARG A 195 23.06 4.15 -1.19
C ARG A 195 21.78 3.64 -0.56
N THR A 196 20.66 3.83 -1.23
CA THR A 196 19.45 3.05 -0.96
C THR A 196 19.26 1.96 -2.00
N GLY A 197 18.45 0.96 -1.69
CA GLY A 197 18.15 -0.12 -2.62
C GLY A 197 17.59 -1.38 -1.96
N PRO A 198 17.07 -2.31 -2.77
CA PRO A 198 16.57 -3.60 -2.29
C PRO A 198 17.72 -4.44 -1.70
N PHE A 199 17.48 -5.11 -0.57
CA PHE A 199 18.52 -5.92 0.09
C PHE A 199 19.00 -7.11 -0.74
N ASN A 200 18.06 -7.76 -1.41
CA ASN A 200 18.25 -9.09 -2.00
C ASN A 200 18.57 -9.04 -3.50
N ILE A 201 18.87 -7.85 -4.05
CA ILE A 201 19.29 -7.67 -5.45
C ILE A 201 20.72 -7.09 -5.44
N PRO A 202 21.75 -7.91 -5.70
CA PRO A 202 23.13 -7.43 -5.72
C PRO A 202 23.38 -6.43 -6.84
N VAL A 203 24.02 -5.30 -6.51
CA VAL A 203 24.40 -4.26 -7.50
C VAL A 203 25.29 -4.83 -8.61
N SER A 204 26.19 -5.76 -8.28
CA SER A 204 27.04 -6.45 -9.28
C SER A 204 26.24 -7.18 -10.36
N GLN A 205 25.09 -7.77 -10.02
CA GLN A 205 24.23 -8.44 -11.00
C GLN A 205 23.54 -7.42 -11.91
N LEU A 206 23.11 -6.28 -11.35
CA LEU A 206 22.53 -5.19 -12.13
C LEU A 206 23.54 -4.57 -13.08
N GLU A 207 24.76 -4.33 -12.60
CA GLU A 207 25.85 -3.82 -13.40
C GLU A 207 26.14 -4.75 -14.59
N PHE A 208 26.21 -6.07 -14.33
CA PHE A 208 26.36 -7.07 -15.38
C PHE A 208 25.22 -7.02 -16.41
N LEU A 209 23.96 -6.97 -15.96
CA LEU A 209 22.80 -6.90 -16.83
C LEU A 209 22.76 -5.61 -17.65
N ALA A 210 23.11 -4.48 -17.05
CA ALA A 210 23.19 -3.19 -17.72
C ALA A 210 24.29 -3.18 -18.80
N LYS A 211 25.49 -3.69 -18.48
CA LYS A 211 26.58 -3.87 -19.46
C LYS A 211 26.17 -4.80 -20.60
N ALA A 212 25.47 -5.89 -20.30
CA ALA A 212 24.97 -6.81 -21.32
C ALA A 212 23.93 -6.13 -22.24
N TYR A 213 23.02 -5.33 -21.67
CA TYR A 213 22.00 -4.59 -22.42
C TYR A 213 22.61 -3.55 -23.38
N LEU A 214 23.68 -2.87 -22.97
CA LEU A 214 24.39 -1.89 -23.79
C LEU A 214 25.28 -2.53 -24.86
N ASN A 215 25.66 -3.80 -24.70
CA ASN A 215 26.59 -4.46 -25.62
C ASN A 215 25.97 -4.68 -27.01
N PRO A 216 26.58 -4.15 -28.10
CA PRO A 216 26.08 -4.33 -29.46
C PRO A 216 25.91 -5.79 -29.88
N LYS A 217 26.73 -6.70 -29.35
CA LYS A 217 26.65 -8.14 -29.66
C LYS A 217 25.31 -8.77 -29.23
N TYR A 218 24.71 -8.26 -28.16
CA TYR A 218 23.44 -8.76 -27.63
C TYR A 218 22.24 -7.88 -28.04
N ALA A 219 22.45 -6.82 -28.82
CA ALA A 219 21.41 -5.86 -29.17
C ALA A 219 20.17 -6.50 -29.81
N LYS A 220 20.35 -7.49 -30.71
CA LYS A 220 19.22 -8.22 -31.33
C LYS A 220 18.43 -9.04 -30.32
N LEU A 221 19.10 -9.68 -29.36
CA LEU A 221 18.47 -10.47 -28.31
C LEU A 221 17.66 -9.56 -27.38
N PHE A 222 18.27 -8.47 -26.90
CA PHE A 222 17.60 -7.51 -26.04
C PHE A 222 16.47 -6.78 -26.75
N ALA A 223 16.61 -6.43 -28.03
CA ALA A 223 15.51 -5.85 -28.82
C ALA A 223 14.30 -6.79 -28.91
N LYS A 224 14.54 -8.11 -29.05
CA LYS A 224 13.47 -9.12 -29.04
C LYS A 224 12.81 -9.23 -27.66
N LEU A 225 13.60 -9.26 -26.57
CA LEU A 225 13.10 -9.33 -25.20
C LEU A 225 12.32 -8.07 -24.80
N ALA A 226 12.81 -6.90 -25.22
CA ALA A 226 12.24 -5.58 -24.96
C ALA A 226 11.01 -5.25 -25.81
N LYS A 227 10.66 -6.06 -26.83
CA LYS A 227 9.54 -5.76 -27.73
C LYS A 227 8.23 -5.61 -26.94
N GLY A 228 7.62 -4.43 -26.96
CA GLY A 228 6.40 -4.12 -26.22
C GLY A 228 6.61 -3.93 -24.72
N GLN A 229 7.82 -3.56 -24.29
CA GLN A 229 8.15 -3.21 -22.90
C GLN A 229 8.74 -1.79 -22.88
N GLN A 230 8.49 -1.04 -21.82
CA GLN A 230 9.03 0.32 -21.67
C GLN A 230 10.47 0.30 -21.13
N THR A 231 11.49 0.09 -21.97
CA THR A 231 12.87 -0.01 -21.46
C THR A 231 13.49 1.33 -21.04
N PRO A 232 14.30 1.39 -19.95
CA PRO A 232 15.15 2.52 -19.66
C PRO A 232 15.93 2.85 -20.91
N PRO A 233 16.00 4.14 -21.23
CA PRO A 233 16.72 4.57 -22.41
C PRO A 233 18.20 4.23 -22.24
N LYS A 234 18.86 3.84 -23.33
CA LYS A 234 20.28 3.47 -23.31
C LYS A 234 21.16 4.55 -22.69
N TYR A 235 20.88 5.82 -23.00
CA TYR A 235 21.63 6.97 -22.47
C TYR A 235 21.65 6.98 -20.93
N TRP A 236 20.58 6.51 -20.27
CA TRP A 236 20.50 6.49 -18.81
C TRP A 236 21.42 5.43 -18.23
N LEU A 237 21.40 4.22 -18.80
CA LEU A 237 22.28 3.15 -18.36
C LEU A 237 23.75 3.48 -18.66
N GLU A 238 24.03 4.13 -19.78
CA GLU A 238 25.37 4.64 -20.12
C GLU A 238 25.83 5.68 -19.09
N ALA A 239 24.97 6.64 -18.73
CA ALA A 239 25.27 7.66 -17.73
C ALA A 239 25.50 7.06 -16.32
N CYS A 240 24.67 6.10 -15.91
CA CYS A 240 24.88 5.40 -14.63
C CYS A 240 26.20 4.62 -14.60
N LEU A 241 26.64 4.05 -15.71
CA LEU A 241 27.87 3.25 -15.78
C LEU A 241 29.13 4.07 -16.13
N ASP A 242 29.01 5.36 -16.41
CA ASP A 242 30.15 6.24 -16.67
C ASP A 242 30.81 6.69 -15.35
N HIS A 243 31.87 6.00 -14.94
CA HIS A 243 32.60 6.35 -13.72
C HIS A 243 33.26 7.75 -13.72
N LYS A 244 33.41 8.40 -14.89
CA LYS A 244 33.91 9.78 -14.92
C LYS A 244 32.83 10.77 -14.50
N GLY A 245 31.61 10.64 -15.03
CA GLY A 245 30.48 11.50 -14.68
C GLY A 245 29.71 11.06 -13.43
N ASN A 246 29.80 9.78 -13.07
CA ASN A 246 29.15 9.17 -11.92
C ASN A 246 30.13 8.30 -11.12
N PRO A 247 30.78 8.86 -10.09
CA PRO A 247 31.70 8.11 -9.23
C PRO A 247 31.06 6.91 -8.51
N THR A 248 29.73 6.88 -8.38
CA THR A 248 28.99 5.79 -7.73
C THR A 248 28.62 4.65 -8.67
N GLY A 249 28.84 4.79 -9.97
CA GLY A 249 28.58 3.74 -10.95
C GLY A 249 27.18 3.13 -10.82
N ALA A 250 27.12 1.80 -10.82
CA ALA A 250 25.87 1.04 -10.79
C ALA A 250 25.02 1.23 -9.51
N ASP A 251 25.58 1.81 -8.44
CA ASP A 251 24.79 2.18 -7.25
C ASP A 251 23.63 3.13 -7.63
N ALA A 252 23.83 4.01 -8.61
CA ALA A 252 22.85 4.97 -9.09
C ALA A 252 21.58 4.33 -9.70
N LEU A 253 21.57 3.03 -10.02
CA LEU A 253 20.41 2.35 -10.61
C LEU A 253 19.24 2.19 -9.62
N PHE A 254 19.52 2.12 -8.32
CA PHE A 254 18.50 1.99 -7.26
C PHE A 254 18.66 2.99 -6.10
N ASN A 255 19.75 3.77 -6.09
CA ASN A 255 19.95 4.80 -5.08
C ASN A 255 19.02 6.00 -5.33
N ILE A 256 17.77 5.90 -4.87
CA ILE A 256 16.74 6.94 -5.03
C ILE A 256 16.78 7.95 -3.87
N PRO A 257 16.36 9.21 -4.11
CA PRO A 257 16.21 10.20 -3.04
C PRO A 257 15.10 9.82 -2.06
N ASN A 258 15.01 10.55 -0.95
CA ASN A 258 13.76 10.57 -0.19
C ASN A 258 12.61 11.03 -1.10
N ASP A 259 11.41 10.57 -0.81
CA ASP A 259 10.26 10.85 -1.66
C ASP A 259 9.05 11.27 -0.83
N ALA A 260 8.15 11.99 -1.49
CA ALA A 260 6.96 12.55 -0.85
C ALA A 260 5.94 11.47 -0.44
N ASP A 261 5.96 10.29 -1.07
CA ASP A 261 5.00 9.23 -0.85
C ASP A 261 5.31 8.47 0.45
N ASP A 262 6.53 7.94 0.57
CA ASP A 262 7.01 7.26 1.78
C ASP A 262 7.04 8.22 2.97
N THR A 263 7.40 9.49 2.75
CA THR A 263 7.38 10.52 3.80
C THR A 263 5.96 10.78 4.31
N SER A 264 5.00 11.02 3.42
CA SER A 264 3.62 11.30 3.83
C SER A 264 2.95 10.09 4.50
N THR A 265 3.20 8.88 3.99
CA THR A 265 2.63 7.65 4.54
C THR A 265 3.22 7.32 5.91
N ALA A 266 4.52 7.52 6.12
CA ALA A 266 5.16 7.38 7.44
C ALA A 266 4.51 8.33 8.47
N VAL A 267 4.37 9.62 8.12
CA VAL A 267 3.78 10.62 9.01
C VAL A 267 2.32 10.32 9.32
N ALA A 268 1.54 9.82 8.35
CA ALA A 268 0.16 9.41 8.59
C ALA A 268 0.06 8.24 9.59
N VAL A 269 0.93 7.22 9.47
CA VAL A 269 0.95 6.10 10.44
C VAL A 269 1.40 6.58 11.82
N GLN A 270 2.38 7.49 11.90
CA GLN A 270 2.80 8.10 13.17
C GLN A 270 1.65 8.83 13.87
N HIS A 271 0.77 9.50 13.13
CA HIS A 271 -0.42 10.15 13.69
C HIS A 271 -1.36 9.16 14.38
N PHE A 272 -1.75 8.09 13.70
CA PHE A 272 -2.60 7.07 14.33
C PHE A 272 -1.89 6.33 15.46
N PHE A 273 -0.58 6.10 15.33
CA PHE A 273 0.22 5.46 16.37
C PHE A 273 0.29 6.32 17.63
N HIS A 274 0.51 7.62 17.49
CA HIS A 274 0.50 8.58 18.59
C HIS A 274 -0.85 8.59 19.32
N GLN A 275 -1.96 8.61 18.56
CA GLN A 275 -3.31 8.53 19.15
C GLN A 275 -3.56 7.22 19.90
N ARG A 276 -3.01 6.10 19.42
CA ARG A 276 -3.18 4.78 20.04
C ARG A 276 -2.25 4.58 21.25
N PHE A 277 -1.04 5.13 21.19
CA PHE A 277 0.03 4.97 22.15
C PHE A 277 0.65 6.33 22.52
N PRO A 278 -0.08 7.20 23.23
CA PRO A 278 0.36 8.57 23.52
C PRO A 278 1.69 8.61 24.31
N ASP A 279 1.92 7.61 25.17
CA ASP A 279 3.13 7.52 26.00
C ASP A 279 4.35 6.94 25.28
N SER A 280 4.23 6.63 23.97
CA SER A 280 5.34 6.05 23.20
C SER A 280 6.46 7.04 22.88
N GLY A 281 6.21 8.35 23.01
CA GLY A 281 7.12 9.41 22.57
C GLY A 281 7.18 9.59 21.04
N ILE A 282 6.48 8.76 20.27
CA ILE A 282 6.38 8.90 18.82
C ILE A 282 5.26 9.88 18.50
N VAL A 283 5.59 10.90 17.70
CA VAL A 283 4.70 11.94 17.21
C VAL A 283 4.83 12.07 15.69
N PRO A 284 3.82 12.62 14.99
CA PRO A 284 3.93 12.93 13.57
C PRO A 284 5.14 13.81 13.26
N ASP A 285 5.94 13.41 12.28
CA ASP A 285 7.11 14.17 11.83
C ASP A 285 6.70 15.35 10.91
N HIS A 286 6.18 16.42 11.53
CA HIS A 286 5.76 17.62 10.81
C HIS A 286 6.89 18.31 10.06
N ALA A 287 8.15 18.17 10.52
CA ALA A 287 9.31 18.72 9.82
C ALA A 287 9.53 18.03 8.47
N ALA A 288 9.35 16.71 8.42
CA ALA A 288 9.41 15.95 7.16
C ALA A 288 8.27 16.34 6.19
N LEU A 289 7.06 16.64 6.69
CA LEU A 289 5.98 17.18 5.83
C LEU A 289 6.31 18.57 5.28
N LEU A 290 6.89 19.45 6.11
CA LEU A 290 7.33 20.77 5.65
C LEU A 290 8.36 20.65 4.51
N ARG A 291 9.26 19.66 4.59
CA ARG A 291 10.26 19.41 3.56
C ARG A 291 9.64 19.17 2.17
N ILE A 292 8.49 18.50 2.10
CA ILE A 292 7.77 18.25 0.84
C ILE A 292 7.39 19.56 0.14
N THR A 293 7.06 20.62 0.90
CA THR A 293 6.59 21.90 0.36
C THR A 293 7.64 22.67 -0.44
N GLU A 294 8.91 22.31 -0.29
CA GLU A 294 10.04 22.88 -1.02
C GLU A 294 10.16 22.30 -2.44
N PHE A 295 9.56 21.14 -2.70
CA PHE A 295 9.66 20.44 -3.99
C PHE A 295 8.31 20.47 -4.71
N ARG A 296 8.04 21.59 -5.40
CA ARG A 296 6.79 21.82 -6.12
C ARG A 296 7.00 22.03 -7.61
N ASP A 297 5.99 21.67 -8.38
CA ASP A 297 5.90 21.85 -9.82
C ASP A 297 5.63 23.32 -10.17
N ILE A 298 6.66 24.17 -10.01
CA ILE A 298 6.59 25.62 -10.24
C ILE A 298 7.88 26.09 -10.93
N GLY A 299 7.75 26.73 -12.09
CA GLY A 299 8.87 27.34 -12.81
C GLY A 299 9.93 26.35 -13.26
N ARG A 300 9.57 25.07 -13.45
CA ARG A 300 10.52 24.00 -13.75
C ARG A 300 11.06 24.13 -15.17
N ALA A 301 12.37 23.96 -15.33
CA ALA A 301 13.03 23.99 -16.63
C ALA A 301 12.82 22.70 -17.45
N ARG A 302 12.50 21.60 -16.77
CA ARG A 302 12.37 20.25 -17.35
C ARG A 302 11.08 19.61 -16.86
N GLU A 303 10.46 18.84 -17.73
CA GLU A 303 9.20 18.14 -17.47
C GLU A 303 9.39 16.66 -17.82
N ASP A 304 8.77 15.78 -17.05
CA ASP A 304 8.70 14.36 -17.39
C ASP A 304 7.58 14.17 -18.42
N GLY A 305 7.89 13.63 -19.60
CA GLY A 305 6.86 13.44 -20.62
C GLY A 305 5.70 12.54 -20.19
N ARG A 306 5.89 11.71 -19.15
CA ARG A 306 4.88 10.75 -18.67
C ARG A 306 3.78 11.40 -17.82
N ASP A 307 4.04 12.55 -17.19
CA ASP A 307 3.07 13.26 -16.35
C ASP A 307 2.43 14.48 -17.05
N GLY A 308 2.63 14.61 -18.37
CA GLY A 308 2.17 15.78 -19.15
C GLY A 308 0.66 16.08 -19.10
N TRP A 309 -0.16 15.12 -18.65
CA TRP A 309 -1.59 15.30 -18.40
C TRP A 309 -1.87 16.39 -17.34
N LYS A 310 -0.93 16.61 -16.41
CA LYS A 310 -1.03 17.61 -15.34
C LYS A 310 -0.98 19.05 -15.87
N GLY A 311 -0.34 19.26 -17.02
CA GLY A 311 0.03 20.58 -17.54
C GLY A 311 1.37 21.08 -17.00
N LYS A 312 1.69 22.35 -17.25
CA LYS A 312 2.84 23.04 -16.65
C LYS A 312 2.41 23.75 -15.38
N ASP A 313 3.35 23.94 -14.47
CA ASP A 313 3.18 24.76 -13.27
C ASP A 313 1.93 24.38 -12.47
N SER A 314 1.71 23.07 -12.27
CA SER A 314 0.54 22.60 -11.53
C SER A 314 0.57 23.05 -10.07
N GLY A 315 1.75 23.40 -9.55
CA GLY A 315 1.99 23.77 -8.15
C GLY A 315 1.90 22.60 -7.17
N ALA A 316 1.59 21.39 -7.67
CA ALA A 316 1.55 20.16 -6.91
C ALA A 316 2.96 19.69 -6.53
N PHE A 317 3.04 18.66 -5.68
CA PHE A 317 4.31 18.18 -5.15
C PHE A 317 5.01 17.25 -6.13
N LEU A 318 6.33 17.38 -6.19
CA LEU A 318 7.19 16.46 -6.92
C LEU A 318 7.40 15.18 -6.11
N THR A 319 7.59 14.05 -6.81
CA THR A 319 7.80 12.74 -6.19
C THR A 319 9.09 12.70 -5.39
N TRP A 320 10.22 13.12 -5.99
CA TRP A 320 11.53 13.01 -5.36
C TRP A 320 11.90 14.31 -4.61
N LEU A 321 12.35 14.19 -3.36
CA LEU A 321 12.77 15.32 -2.52
C LEU A 321 14.25 15.67 -2.77
N LYS A 322 14.59 15.91 -4.04
CA LYS A 322 15.91 16.34 -4.49
C LYS A 322 15.76 17.41 -5.57
N ASP A 323 16.64 18.41 -5.50
CA ASP A 323 16.69 19.49 -6.47
C ASP A 323 17.12 18.94 -7.84
N GLU A 324 16.20 18.99 -8.80
CA GLU A 324 16.49 18.54 -10.16
C GLU A 324 17.29 19.57 -10.96
N THR A 325 17.54 20.79 -10.49
CA THR A 325 18.40 21.74 -11.22
C THR A 325 19.89 21.43 -11.07
N ALA A 326 20.26 20.70 -10.03
CA ALA A 326 21.62 20.23 -9.80
C ALA A 326 22.04 19.14 -10.81
N PRO A 327 23.35 18.94 -11.05
CA PRO A 327 23.83 17.81 -11.83
C PRO A 327 23.29 16.48 -11.28
N VAL A 328 22.85 15.57 -12.16
CA VAL A 328 22.12 14.35 -11.79
C VAL A 328 22.84 13.51 -10.73
N PHE A 329 24.14 13.31 -10.92
CA PHE A 329 25.01 12.50 -10.04
C PHE A 329 25.71 13.31 -8.95
N ASP A 330 25.36 14.58 -8.76
CA ASP A 330 25.80 15.36 -7.62
C ASP A 330 25.17 14.82 -6.32
N ARG A 331 25.91 14.87 -5.22
CA ARG A 331 25.48 14.42 -3.87
C ARG A 331 24.76 13.05 -3.88
N PRO A 332 25.43 11.97 -4.29
CA PRO A 332 24.82 10.64 -4.32
C PRO A 332 24.39 10.14 -2.95
N GLU A 333 24.97 10.65 -1.86
CA GLU A 333 24.59 10.34 -0.47
C GLU A 333 23.18 10.77 -0.09
N ILE A 334 22.48 11.56 -0.93
CA ILE A 334 21.05 11.88 -0.80
C ILE A 334 20.20 11.26 -1.93
N GLY A 335 20.77 10.36 -2.74
CA GLY A 335 20.08 9.65 -3.82
C GLY A 335 20.13 10.35 -5.18
N ILE A 336 19.65 9.68 -6.22
CA ILE A 336 19.70 10.06 -7.64
C ILE A 336 18.30 10.04 -8.23
N ILE A 337 17.82 11.18 -8.75
CA ILE A 337 16.52 11.25 -9.43
C ILE A 337 16.57 10.34 -10.66
N PRO A 338 15.70 9.33 -10.79
CA PRO A 338 15.66 8.48 -11.98
C PRO A 338 15.50 9.29 -13.26
N LEU A 339 16.33 9.01 -14.27
CA LEU A 339 16.46 9.78 -15.52
C LEU A 339 16.88 11.25 -15.36
N GLY A 340 17.22 11.68 -14.15
CA GLY A 340 17.62 13.05 -13.87
C GLY A 340 16.52 14.09 -14.06
N VAL A 341 15.24 13.68 -14.13
CA VAL A 341 14.07 14.56 -14.24
C VAL A 341 13.04 14.10 -13.23
N ASN A 342 12.56 15.03 -12.41
CA ASN A 342 11.54 14.75 -11.40
C ASN A 342 10.15 14.72 -12.05
N ASN A 343 9.15 14.25 -11.32
CA ASN A 343 7.79 14.13 -11.83
C ASN A 343 6.75 14.38 -10.75
N VAL A 344 5.52 14.55 -11.19
CA VAL A 344 4.32 14.66 -10.37
C VAL A 344 3.48 13.41 -10.60
N ASP A 345 3.23 12.67 -9.53
CA ASP A 345 2.36 11.51 -9.54
C ASP A 345 1.10 11.80 -8.70
N VAL A 346 -0.07 11.43 -9.22
CA VAL A 346 -1.35 11.74 -8.56
C VAL A 346 -1.59 10.90 -7.30
N VAL A 347 -1.06 9.68 -7.24
CA VAL A 347 -1.15 8.81 -6.06
C VAL A 347 -0.26 9.35 -4.96
N VAL A 348 0.97 9.75 -5.30
CA VAL A 348 1.90 10.43 -4.38
C VAL A 348 1.23 11.67 -3.79
N ASN A 349 0.70 12.55 -4.65
CA ASN A 349 0.00 13.75 -4.21
C ASN A 349 -1.25 13.43 -3.37
N SER A 350 -1.99 12.37 -3.68
CA SER A 350 -3.11 11.92 -2.84
C SER A 350 -2.67 11.53 -1.42
N ASN A 351 -1.53 10.84 -1.28
CA ASN A 351 -0.99 10.48 0.03
C ASN A 351 -0.42 11.68 0.79
N VAL A 352 0.20 12.64 0.09
CA VAL A 352 0.62 13.93 0.68
C VAL A 352 -0.58 14.72 1.20
N LEU A 353 -1.63 14.87 0.39
CA LEU A 353 -2.86 15.56 0.81
C LEU A 353 -3.48 14.87 2.02
N PHE A 354 -3.51 13.54 2.03
CA PHE A 354 -3.98 12.74 3.16
C PHE A 354 -3.20 13.08 4.44
N ALA A 355 -1.88 13.02 4.42
CA ALA A 355 -1.05 13.29 5.59
C ALA A 355 -1.16 14.75 6.07
N MET A 356 -1.17 15.72 5.16
CA MET A 356 -1.34 17.13 5.49
C MET A 356 -2.71 17.39 6.12
N ALA A 357 -3.79 16.89 5.52
CA ALA A 357 -5.14 17.08 6.03
C ALA A 357 -5.33 16.39 7.40
N LEU A 358 -4.84 15.15 7.54
CA LEU A 358 -4.91 14.35 8.77
C LEU A 358 -4.20 15.04 9.94
N THR A 359 -3.05 15.67 9.68
CA THR A 359 -2.24 16.32 10.70
C THR A 359 -2.59 17.79 10.93
N GLY A 360 -3.64 18.30 10.26
CA GLY A 360 -4.05 19.71 10.38
C GLY A 360 -3.15 20.70 9.63
N SER A 361 -2.26 20.22 8.77
CA SER A 361 -1.27 21.02 8.01
C SER A 361 -1.83 21.57 6.68
N LYS A 362 -3.09 22.02 6.67
CA LYS A 362 -3.81 22.43 5.44
C LYS A 362 -3.36 23.77 4.87
N ASP A 363 -2.73 24.61 5.70
CA ASP A 363 -2.24 25.93 5.29
C ASP A 363 -0.87 25.87 4.61
N LEU A 364 -0.29 24.68 4.46
CA LEU A 364 1.01 24.51 3.81
C LEU A 364 0.95 24.80 2.30
N PRO A 365 2.01 25.41 1.73
CA PRO A 365 2.08 25.66 0.30
C PRO A 365 1.93 24.37 -0.51
N GLY A 366 1.11 24.40 -1.56
CA GLY A 366 0.86 23.25 -2.43
C GLY A 366 -0.38 22.41 -2.04
N TYR A 367 -0.97 22.61 -0.85
CA TYR A 367 -2.14 21.84 -0.41
C TYR A 367 -3.33 21.97 -1.37
N ASN A 368 -3.70 23.20 -1.73
CA ASN A 368 -4.82 23.46 -2.64
C ASN A 368 -4.49 23.06 -4.09
N GLU A 369 -3.25 23.23 -4.50
CA GLU A 369 -2.74 22.80 -5.82
C GLU A 369 -2.84 21.28 -5.96
N CYS A 370 -2.52 20.54 -4.91
CA CYS A 370 -2.66 19.10 -4.83
C CYS A 370 -4.14 18.66 -4.95
N ALA A 371 -5.06 19.31 -4.23
CA ALA A 371 -6.50 19.04 -4.37
C ALA A 371 -7.01 19.31 -5.80
N ARG A 372 -6.55 20.40 -6.44
CA ARG A 372 -6.86 20.69 -7.86
C ARG A 372 -6.29 19.65 -8.82
N LEU A 373 -5.07 19.16 -8.58
CA LEU A 373 -4.47 18.09 -9.38
C LEU A 373 -5.30 16.80 -9.32
N ILE A 374 -5.71 16.38 -8.11
CA ILE A 374 -6.53 15.18 -7.90
C ILE A 374 -7.89 15.33 -8.60
N ARG A 375 -8.54 16.48 -8.46
CA ARG A 375 -9.77 16.78 -9.21
C ARG A 375 -9.55 16.67 -10.71
N ARG A 376 -8.50 17.30 -11.24
CA ARG A 376 -8.17 17.26 -12.66
C ARG A 376 -8.02 15.82 -13.15
N ALA A 377 -7.22 15.00 -12.46
CA ALA A 377 -7.02 13.59 -12.82
C ALA A 377 -8.33 12.80 -12.89
N ALA A 378 -9.25 13.04 -11.95
CA ALA A 378 -10.57 12.41 -11.94
C ALA A 378 -11.47 12.93 -13.08
N GLU A 379 -11.50 14.24 -13.31
CA GLU A 379 -12.32 14.90 -14.33
C GLU A 379 -11.89 14.52 -15.75
N THR A 380 -10.59 14.52 -16.03
CA THR A 380 -10.02 14.20 -17.34
C THR A 380 -9.82 12.71 -17.57
N LYS A 381 -10.13 11.86 -16.59
CA LYS A 381 -9.91 10.41 -16.62
C LYS A 381 -8.48 10.07 -17.01
N SER A 382 -7.53 10.81 -16.46
CA SER A 382 -6.11 10.59 -16.72
C SER A 382 -5.57 9.33 -16.04
N TRP A 383 -6.39 8.65 -15.24
CA TRP A 383 -6.07 7.35 -14.65
C TRP A 383 -6.46 6.21 -15.63
N PRO A 384 -5.70 5.10 -15.67
CA PRO A 384 -4.59 4.75 -14.78
C PRO A 384 -3.24 5.42 -15.11
N GLU A 385 -3.09 6.08 -16.25
CA GLU A 385 -1.81 6.60 -16.75
C GLU A 385 -1.17 7.66 -15.84
N ALA A 386 -1.97 8.35 -15.02
CA ALA A 386 -1.52 9.34 -14.05
C ALA A 386 -0.77 8.77 -12.84
N GLY A 387 -0.86 7.46 -12.59
CA GLY A 387 -0.06 6.74 -11.58
C GLY A 387 1.19 6.13 -12.22
N LEU A 388 2.28 6.90 -12.27
CA LEU A 388 3.53 6.54 -12.96
C LEU A 388 4.17 5.26 -12.41
N TYR A 389 4.02 5.03 -11.11
CA TYR A 389 4.58 3.87 -10.41
C TYR A 389 3.55 2.80 -10.10
N TYR A 390 2.27 3.09 -10.38
CA TYR A 390 1.14 2.34 -9.86
C TYR A 390 0.26 1.77 -10.97
N PRO A 391 0.58 0.57 -11.50
CA PRO A 391 -0.20 -0.08 -12.56
C PRO A 391 -1.60 -0.54 -12.11
N GLN A 392 -1.89 -0.46 -10.81
CA GLN A 392 -3.17 -0.86 -10.24
C GLN A 392 -4.22 0.23 -10.44
N ASN A 393 -5.12 0.01 -11.39
CA ASN A 393 -6.26 0.87 -11.73
C ASN A 393 -7.01 1.47 -10.52
N MET A 394 -7.15 0.74 -9.42
CA MET A 394 -7.92 1.19 -8.26
C MET A 394 -7.09 1.90 -7.18
N ILE A 395 -5.77 2.06 -7.34
CA ILE A 395 -4.95 2.70 -6.30
C ILE A 395 -5.21 4.20 -6.19
N PHE A 396 -5.48 4.89 -7.31
CA PHE A 396 -5.73 6.32 -7.31
C PHE A 396 -7.08 6.64 -6.65
N PRO A 397 -8.21 5.99 -7.05
CA PRO A 397 -9.48 6.16 -6.34
C PRO A 397 -9.36 5.86 -4.84
N TYR A 398 -8.63 4.80 -4.47
CA TYR A 398 -8.37 4.47 -3.06
C TYR A 398 -7.62 5.59 -2.34
N SER A 399 -6.49 6.05 -2.88
CA SER A 399 -5.63 7.04 -2.22
C SER A 399 -6.32 8.40 -2.11
N ALA A 400 -6.98 8.86 -3.17
CA ALA A 400 -7.74 10.11 -3.17
C ALA A 400 -8.93 10.06 -2.20
N SER A 401 -9.64 8.93 -2.13
CA SER A 401 -10.77 8.78 -1.21
C SER A 401 -10.33 8.68 0.26
N ARG A 402 -9.14 8.13 0.55
CA ARG A 402 -8.55 8.18 1.91
C ARG A 402 -8.22 9.60 2.32
N ALA A 403 -7.62 10.41 1.43
CA ALA A 403 -7.41 11.84 1.71
C ALA A 403 -8.74 12.54 2.05
N TYR A 404 -9.76 12.31 1.22
CA TYR A 404 -11.09 12.88 1.41
C TYR A 404 -11.71 12.49 2.76
N ARG A 405 -11.82 11.19 3.07
CA ARG A 405 -12.48 10.71 4.28
C ARG A 405 -11.59 10.73 5.51
N ASP A 406 -10.52 9.94 5.47
CA ASP A 406 -9.74 9.64 6.66
C ASP A 406 -8.85 10.83 7.03
N GLY A 407 -8.31 11.53 6.03
CA GLY A 407 -7.57 12.78 6.21
C GLY A 407 -8.45 14.00 6.40
N ASN A 408 -9.76 13.88 6.18
CA ASN A 408 -10.71 14.98 6.24
C ASN A 408 -10.38 16.15 5.27
N ALA A 409 -9.84 15.84 4.08
CA ALA A 409 -9.64 16.80 2.99
C ALA A 409 -10.98 17.10 2.29
N ARG A 410 -11.78 18.02 2.87
CA ARG A 410 -13.18 18.32 2.47
C ARG A 410 -13.32 19.52 1.54
N GLU A 411 -12.24 19.90 0.86
CA GLU A 411 -12.23 21.04 -0.04
C GLU A 411 -13.19 20.79 -1.22
N PRO A 412 -13.80 21.84 -1.80
CA PRO A 412 -14.75 21.68 -2.92
C PRO A 412 -14.19 20.86 -4.08
N GLU A 413 -12.89 21.02 -4.37
CA GLU A 413 -12.14 20.24 -5.37
C GLU A 413 -12.17 18.75 -5.06
N MET A 414 -11.96 18.38 -3.80
CA MET A 414 -11.97 16.98 -3.37
C MET A 414 -13.38 16.40 -3.44
N LYS A 415 -14.42 17.15 -3.03
CA LYS A 415 -15.81 16.72 -3.21
C LYS A 415 -16.13 16.47 -4.69
N ALA A 416 -15.74 17.38 -5.58
CA ALA A 416 -15.92 17.20 -7.02
C ALA A 416 -15.17 15.97 -7.56
N ALA A 417 -13.91 15.77 -7.14
CA ALA A 417 -13.11 14.60 -7.50
C ALA A 417 -13.83 13.29 -7.11
N MET A 418 -14.36 13.21 -5.88
CA MET A 418 -15.09 12.04 -5.39
C MET A 418 -16.35 11.75 -6.21
N GLN A 419 -17.08 12.78 -6.65
CA GLN A 419 -18.25 12.60 -7.50
C GLN A 419 -17.88 12.05 -8.88
N PHE A 420 -16.77 12.48 -9.48
CA PHE A 420 -16.27 11.88 -10.73
C PHE A 420 -15.87 10.42 -10.53
N LEU A 421 -15.06 10.15 -9.51
CA LEU A 421 -14.57 8.81 -9.20
C LEU A 421 -15.71 7.84 -8.88
N LEU A 422 -16.76 8.27 -8.17
CA LEU A 422 -17.91 7.44 -7.87
C LEU A 422 -18.58 6.92 -9.15
N ARG A 423 -18.91 7.81 -10.10
CA ARG A 423 -19.54 7.40 -11.37
C ARG A 423 -18.67 6.40 -12.11
N ASP A 424 -17.37 6.66 -12.16
CA ASP A 424 -16.43 5.83 -12.88
C ASP A 424 -16.22 4.46 -12.23
N LEU A 425 -16.17 4.38 -10.89
CA LEU A 425 -16.10 3.12 -10.15
C LEU A 425 -17.34 2.25 -10.39
N LEU A 426 -18.54 2.82 -10.27
CA LEU A 426 -19.80 2.09 -10.52
C LEU A 426 -19.86 1.56 -11.95
N LYS A 427 -19.49 2.40 -12.93
CA LYS A 427 -19.42 2.00 -14.33
C LYS A 427 -18.39 0.89 -14.55
N ALA A 428 -17.20 1.02 -13.98
CA ALA A 428 -16.11 0.07 -14.13
C ALA A 428 -16.48 -1.33 -13.59
N GLN A 429 -17.15 -1.41 -12.44
CA GLN A 429 -17.61 -2.68 -11.87
C GLN A 429 -18.63 -3.36 -12.77
N ILE A 430 -19.62 -2.62 -13.27
CA ILE A 430 -20.66 -3.13 -14.15
C ILE A 430 -20.06 -3.67 -15.45
N GLU A 431 -19.18 -2.89 -16.09
CA GLU A 431 -18.52 -3.29 -17.33
C GLU A 431 -17.60 -4.50 -17.13
N TRP A 432 -16.86 -4.54 -16.02
CA TRP A 432 -16.01 -5.67 -15.68
C TRP A 432 -16.81 -6.95 -15.45
N GLY A 433 -17.89 -6.88 -14.67
CA GLY A 433 -18.77 -8.02 -14.42
C GLY A 433 -19.50 -8.53 -15.67
N ARG A 434 -19.80 -7.66 -16.64
CA ARG A 434 -20.33 -8.05 -17.96
C ARG A 434 -19.29 -8.80 -18.80
N LYS A 435 -18.05 -8.32 -18.82
CA LYS A 435 -16.93 -8.95 -19.54
C LYS A 435 -16.45 -10.24 -18.88
N ASN A 436 -16.61 -10.36 -17.56
CA ASN A 436 -16.18 -11.51 -16.76
C ASN A 436 -17.34 -12.03 -15.89
N PRO A 437 -18.31 -12.77 -16.46
CA PRO A 437 -19.52 -13.17 -15.74
C PRO A 437 -19.28 -14.02 -14.49
N THR A 438 -18.15 -14.72 -14.38
CA THR A 438 -17.75 -15.51 -13.20
C THR A 438 -17.11 -14.67 -12.09
N ARG A 439 -16.88 -13.39 -12.34
CA ARG A 439 -16.24 -12.42 -11.44
C ARG A 439 -17.15 -11.21 -11.20
N ARG A 440 -18.47 -11.43 -11.18
CA ARG A 440 -19.44 -10.38 -10.84
C ARG A 440 -19.14 -9.84 -9.44
N GLY A 441 -19.24 -8.53 -9.27
CA GLY A 441 -18.88 -7.82 -8.03
C GLY A 441 -17.41 -7.40 -7.94
N ALA A 442 -16.51 -8.01 -8.73
CA ALA A 442 -15.11 -7.61 -8.78
C ALA A 442 -14.90 -6.28 -9.53
N PHE A 443 -13.76 -5.65 -9.30
CA PHE A 443 -13.33 -4.43 -10.01
C PHE A 443 -12.11 -4.70 -10.90
N PRO A 444 -11.98 -3.99 -12.04
CA PRO A 444 -10.86 -4.19 -12.95
C PRO A 444 -9.54 -3.74 -12.33
N GLY A 445 -8.53 -4.62 -12.36
CA GLY A 445 -7.19 -4.34 -11.82
C GLY A 445 -6.14 -3.93 -12.85
N GLY A 446 -6.55 -3.65 -14.10
CA GLY A 446 -5.63 -3.35 -15.20
C GLY A 446 -4.72 -4.54 -15.55
N ASP A 447 -3.42 -4.35 -15.31
CA ASP A 447 -2.41 -5.40 -15.50
C ASP A 447 -2.47 -6.48 -14.41
N ASP A 448 -3.09 -6.18 -13.26
CA ASP A 448 -3.36 -7.19 -12.26
C ASP A 448 -4.52 -8.11 -12.66
N LYS A 449 -4.23 -9.40 -12.84
CA LYS A 449 -5.21 -10.42 -13.23
C LYS A 449 -5.93 -11.08 -12.04
N SER A 450 -5.53 -10.75 -10.81
CA SER A 450 -6.02 -11.40 -9.59
C SER A 450 -7.33 -10.85 -9.03
N ASP A 451 -7.74 -9.65 -9.46
CA ASP A 451 -8.95 -8.90 -9.08
C ASP A 451 -9.33 -8.76 -7.57
N HIS A 452 -8.60 -9.41 -6.66
CA HIS A 452 -8.81 -9.28 -5.22
C HIS A 452 -8.33 -7.92 -4.70
N LEU A 453 -7.12 -7.50 -5.08
CA LEU A 453 -6.56 -6.22 -4.65
C LEU A 453 -7.39 -5.06 -5.21
N SER A 454 -7.70 -5.07 -6.51
CA SER A 454 -8.51 -4.04 -7.14
C SER A 454 -9.90 -3.94 -6.52
N THR A 455 -10.53 -5.07 -6.19
CA THR A 455 -11.85 -5.08 -5.53
C THR A 455 -11.77 -4.52 -4.11
N GLY A 456 -10.75 -4.90 -3.32
CA GLY A 456 -10.56 -4.33 -1.99
C GLY A 456 -10.36 -2.82 -2.02
N LEU A 457 -9.47 -2.32 -2.90
CA LEU A 457 -9.21 -0.89 -3.10
C LEU A 457 -10.49 -0.13 -3.50
N ALA A 458 -11.25 -0.67 -4.45
CA ALA A 458 -12.47 -0.05 -4.94
C ALA A 458 -13.61 -0.07 -3.91
N VAL A 459 -13.78 -1.16 -3.15
CA VAL A 459 -14.75 -1.23 -2.05
C VAL A 459 -14.42 -0.18 -1.00
N ILE A 460 -13.15 -0.02 -0.62
CA ILE A 460 -12.75 1.05 0.30
C ILE A 460 -13.03 2.42 -0.31
N ALA A 461 -12.74 2.62 -1.60
CA ALA A 461 -13.00 3.90 -2.25
C ALA A 461 -14.50 4.25 -2.26
N LEU A 462 -15.37 3.28 -2.59
CA LEU A 462 -16.82 3.45 -2.49
C LEU A 462 -17.25 3.77 -1.05
N ILE A 463 -16.75 3.02 -0.08
CA ILE A 463 -17.03 3.29 1.33
C ILE A 463 -16.61 4.73 1.64
N ASN A 464 -15.36 5.12 1.39
CA ASN A 464 -14.79 6.43 1.69
C ASN A 464 -15.51 7.60 1.01
N ILE A 465 -15.97 7.43 -0.22
CA ILE A 465 -16.81 8.42 -0.91
C ILE A 465 -18.17 8.52 -0.22
N GLY A 466 -18.74 7.39 0.18
CA GLY A 466 -19.93 7.32 1.03
C GLY A 466 -21.26 7.40 0.28
N ARG A 467 -22.29 6.83 0.91
CA ARG A 467 -23.66 6.75 0.40
C ARG A 467 -24.32 8.12 0.26
N GLU A 468 -23.97 9.08 1.12
CA GLU A 468 -24.45 10.47 1.04
C GLU A 468 -24.10 11.13 -0.29
N ASN A 469 -22.84 11.02 -0.73
CA ASN A 469 -22.41 11.54 -2.04
C ASN A 469 -23.13 10.82 -3.20
N ALA A 470 -23.40 9.51 -3.05
CA ALA A 470 -24.20 8.78 -4.03
C ALA A 470 -25.65 9.29 -4.09
N ALA A 471 -26.27 9.57 -2.94
CA ALA A 471 -27.62 10.11 -2.86
C ALA A 471 -27.73 11.50 -3.48
N GLU A 472 -26.78 12.40 -3.21
CA GLU A 472 -26.71 13.73 -3.85
C GLU A 472 -26.67 13.65 -5.38
N MET A 473 -26.10 12.56 -5.91
CA MET A 473 -25.97 12.32 -7.35
C MET A 473 -27.11 11.49 -7.94
N GLY A 474 -28.07 11.03 -7.13
CA GLY A 474 -29.15 10.13 -7.55
C GLY A 474 -28.68 8.72 -7.90
N LEU A 475 -27.55 8.26 -7.35
CA LEU A 475 -26.89 6.97 -7.62
C LEU A 475 -26.91 6.01 -6.41
N GLU A 476 -27.77 6.28 -5.42
CA GLU A 476 -27.83 5.54 -4.15
C GLU A 476 -28.06 4.04 -4.35
N LYS A 477 -28.95 3.65 -5.27
CA LYS A 477 -29.27 2.23 -5.52
C LYS A 477 -28.11 1.50 -6.19
N GLU A 478 -27.49 2.13 -7.17
CA GLU A 478 -26.31 1.61 -7.88
C GLU A 478 -25.12 1.47 -6.92
N TYR A 479 -24.95 2.45 -6.03
CA TYR A 479 -23.96 2.41 -4.96
C TYR A 479 -24.17 1.24 -4.02
N ASP A 480 -25.38 1.10 -3.45
CA ASP A 480 -25.70 0.04 -2.49
C ASP A 480 -25.49 -1.35 -3.12
N ALA A 481 -25.90 -1.51 -4.39
CA ALA A 481 -25.70 -2.75 -5.14
C ALA A 481 -24.21 -3.03 -5.41
N ALA A 482 -23.45 -2.03 -5.82
CA ALA A 482 -22.03 -2.16 -6.14
C ALA A 482 -21.19 -2.49 -4.91
N LEU A 483 -21.43 -1.78 -3.81
CA LEU A 483 -20.75 -1.99 -2.54
C LEU A 483 -21.00 -3.41 -2.03
N ARG A 484 -22.27 -3.83 -1.99
CA ARG A 484 -22.63 -5.18 -1.52
C ARG A 484 -22.02 -6.27 -2.39
N ALA A 485 -22.07 -6.13 -3.71
CA ALA A 485 -21.47 -7.09 -4.63
C ALA A 485 -19.94 -7.20 -4.48
N GLY A 486 -19.25 -6.09 -4.21
CA GLY A 486 -17.81 -6.08 -3.95
C GLY A 486 -17.45 -6.77 -2.63
N VAL A 487 -18.22 -6.51 -1.56
CA VAL A 487 -18.05 -7.19 -0.27
C VAL A 487 -18.30 -8.69 -0.40
N ASP A 488 -19.40 -9.08 -1.04
CA ASP A 488 -19.73 -10.48 -1.26
C ASP A 488 -18.63 -11.19 -2.05
N TYR A 489 -18.13 -10.57 -3.12
CA TYR A 489 -17.01 -11.11 -3.91
C TYR A 489 -15.76 -11.36 -3.04
N LEU A 490 -15.33 -10.40 -2.21
CA LEU A 490 -14.17 -10.58 -1.33
C LEU A 490 -14.36 -11.74 -0.36
N LEU A 491 -15.57 -11.87 0.21
CA LEU A 491 -15.91 -12.97 1.10
C LEU A 491 -16.00 -14.32 0.36
N GLU A 492 -16.37 -14.34 -0.93
CA GLU A 492 -16.53 -15.57 -1.74
C GLU A 492 -15.17 -16.10 -2.21
N GLN A 493 -14.29 -15.18 -2.60
CA GLN A 493 -12.96 -15.51 -3.12
C GLN A 493 -11.90 -15.70 -2.04
N CYS A 494 -12.27 -15.58 -0.76
CA CYS A 494 -11.32 -15.81 0.33
C CYS A 494 -10.82 -17.28 0.32
N ILE A 495 -9.53 -17.44 0.54
CA ILE A 495 -8.86 -18.73 0.60
C ILE A 495 -8.49 -19.02 2.05
N TRP A 496 -8.93 -20.16 2.58
CA TRP A 496 -8.62 -20.58 3.95
C TRP A 496 -7.42 -21.52 3.98
N GLN A 497 -6.32 -21.08 4.57
CA GLN A 497 -5.07 -21.84 4.67
C GLN A 497 -4.59 -22.00 6.10
N LYS A 498 -3.81 -23.05 6.38
CA LYS A 498 -3.22 -23.23 7.72
C LYS A 498 -2.15 -22.15 7.96
N PRO A 499 -2.02 -21.62 9.18
CA PRO A 499 -0.91 -20.74 9.54
C PRO A 499 0.43 -21.46 9.30
N LYS A 500 1.42 -20.72 8.79
CA LYS A 500 2.76 -21.23 8.55
C LYS A 500 3.57 -21.28 9.84
N ASN A 501 3.27 -20.42 10.80
CA ASN A 501 3.91 -20.39 12.12
C ASN A 501 3.05 -21.12 13.17
N PRO A 502 3.61 -22.11 13.90
CA PRO A 502 2.97 -22.73 15.06
C PRO A 502 2.46 -21.75 16.13
N GLU A 503 3.15 -20.64 16.37
CA GLU A 503 2.77 -19.67 17.42
C GLU A 503 1.47 -18.94 17.10
N THR A 504 1.09 -18.83 15.83
CA THR A 504 -0.19 -18.22 15.41
C THR A 504 -1.38 -19.11 15.79
N ARG A 505 -1.15 -20.42 15.93
CA ARG A 505 -2.24 -21.39 16.12
C ARG A 505 -2.94 -21.13 17.45
N GLY A 506 -4.24 -20.89 17.38
CA GLY A 506 -5.08 -20.67 18.56
C GLY A 506 -5.09 -19.24 19.10
N LYS A 507 -4.26 -18.32 18.56
CA LYS A 507 -4.34 -16.88 18.91
C LYS A 507 -5.66 -16.25 18.48
N PHE A 508 -6.20 -16.70 17.34
CA PHE A 508 -7.47 -16.22 16.81
C PHE A 508 -8.45 -17.39 16.67
N LYS A 509 -9.69 -17.22 17.13
CA LYS A 509 -10.77 -18.22 17.04
C LYS A 509 -11.37 -18.25 15.62
N THR A 510 -10.63 -18.81 14.68
CA THR A 510 -11.01 -18.86 13.25
C THR A 510 -11.52 -20.24 12.82
N PRO A 511 -12.30 -20.34 11.73
CA PRO A 511 -12.74 -21.62 11.17
C PRO A 511 -11.58 -22.58 10.91
N GLY A 512 -11.55 -23.69 11.68
CA GLY A 512 -10.51 -24.72 11.57
C GLY A 512 -9.09 -24.23 11.89
N ASN A 513 -8.93 -23.16 12.67
CA ASN A 513 -7.64 -22.52 12.98
C ASN A 513 -6.85 -22.16 11.70
N LYS A 514 -7.57 -21.64 10.71
CA LYS A 514 -7.01 -21.20 9.42
C LYS A 514 -6.96 -19.69 9.33
N CYS A 515 -6.07 -19.19 8.50
CA CYS A 515 -6.00 -17.80 8.10
C CYS A 515 -6.79 -17.59 6.81
N ALA A 516 -7.47 -16.46 6.68
CA ALA A 516 -8.11 -16.02 5.45
C ALA A 516 -7.09 -15.25 4.62
N THR A 517 -6.99 -15.57 3.33
CA THR A 517 -6.07 -14.92 2.40
C THR A 517 -6.70 -14.69 1.03
N TRP A 518 -6.04 -13.86 0.23
CA TRP A 518 -6.34 -13.62 -1.18
C TRP A 518 -5.05 -13.74 -1.99
N MET A 519 -5.15 -13.89 -3.31
CA MET A 519 -3.97 -13.85 -4.19
C MET A 519 -3.29 -12.47 -4.15
N SER A 520 -1.96 -12.45 -4.20
CA SER A 520 -1.17 -11.21 -4.21
C SER A 520 -1.49 -10.35 -5.44
N GLY A 521 -1.85 -9.10 -5.19
CA GLY A 521 -2.11 -8.13 -6.25
C GLY A 521 -0.83 -7.47 -6.73
N LEU A 522 -0.88 -6.89 -7.92
CA LEU A 522 0.16 -6.00 -8.44
C LEU A 522 -0.15 -4.60 -7.91
N PHE A 523 0.78 -4.01 -7.16
CA PHE A 523 0.59 -2.68 -6.57
C PHE A 523 1.61 -1.64 -7.08
N PHE A 524 2.85 -2.04 -7.33
CA PHE A 524 3.91 -1.15 -7.83
C PHE A 524 4.60 -1.76 -9.04
N ALA A 525 4.97 -0.93 -9.99
CA ALA A 525 5.84 -1.31 -11.10
C ALA A 525 6.99 -0.31 -11.21
N ALA A 526 8.17 -0.82 -11.56
CA ALA A 526 9.26 0.05 -11.95
C ALA A 526 8.81 0.87 -13.17
N SER A 527 8.89 2.20 -13.03
CA SER A 527 8.40 3.18 -14.02
C SER A 527 9.06 3.08 -15.40
N PHE A 528 10.14 2.31 -15.50
CA PHE A 528 10.62 1.73 -16.74
C PHE A 528 10.69 0.22 -16.55
N TRP A 529 9.98 -0.47 -17.43
CA TRP A 529 10.31 -1.78 -18.01
C TRP A 529 9.16 -2.77 -18.04
N ASP A 530 8.13 -2.65 -17.19
CA ASP A 530 7.42 -3.88 -16.79
C ASP A 530 8.41 -4.97 -16.29
N LEU A 531 9.68 -4.64 -16.04
CA LEU A 531 10.75 -5.59 -15.69
C LEU A 531 10.65 -5.93 -14.23
N ALA A 532 10.04 -5.11 -13.41
CA ALA A 532 9.83 -5.41 -12.01
C ALA A 532 8.42 -5.03 -11.61
N HIS A 533 7.67 -6.02 -11.17
CA HIS A 533 6.36 -5.88 -10.56
C HIS A 533 6.48 -6.26 -9.09
N TRP A 534 6.09 -5.37 -8.20
CA TRP A 534 5.98 -5.70 -6.79
C TRP A 534 4.60 -6.27 -6.51
N ARG A 535 4.61 -7.41 -5.81
CA ARG A 535 3.40 -8.07 -5.32
C ARG A 535 3.58 -8.43 -3.85
N SER A 536 2.53 -8.30 -3.07
CA SER A 536 2.49 -8.81 -1.70
C SER A 536 1.13 -9.35 -1.37
N GLN A 537 1.11 -10.57 -0.85
CA GLN A 537 -0.11 -11.18 -0.35
C GLN A 537 -0.59 -10.48 0.93
N ALA A 538 0.34 -10.05 1.80
CA ALA A 538 0.00 -9.34 3.04
C ALA A 538 -0.64 -7.99 2.75
N PHE A 539 -0.20 -7.28 1.71
CA PHE A 539 -0.86 -6.06 1.26
C PHE A 539 -2.28 -6.31 0.74
N THR A 540 -2.50 -7.32 -0.12
CA THR A 540 -3.87 -7.65 -0.54
C THR A 540 -4.75 -8.01 0.66
N VAL A 541 -4.22 -8.79 1.61
CA VAL A 541 -4.96 -9.16 2.84
C VAL A 541 -5.27 -7.94 3.68
N ALA A 542 -4.34 -7.00 3.85
CA ALA A 542 -4.54 -5.77 4.59
C ALA A 542 -5.61 -4.87 3.94
N ILE A 543 -5.59 -4.75 2.61
CA ILE A 543 -6.62 -4.00 1.86
C ILE A 543 -7.99 -4.69 1.97
N ALA A 544 -8.07 -6.01 1.83
CA ALA A 544 -9.32 -6.74 2.04
C ALA A 544 -9.83 -6.60 3.48
N LEU A 545 -8.92 -6.64 4.47
CA LEU A 545 -9.22 -6.40 5.88
C LEU A 545 -9.78 -4.99 6.10
N GLU A 546 -9.18 -3.96 5.51
CA GLU A 546 -9.67 -2.58 5.59
C GLU A 546 -11.09 -2.48 5.02
N ALA A 547 -11.31 -3.02 3.82
CA ALA A 547 -12.60 -3.00 3.11
C ALA A 547 -13.71 -3.64 3.97
N LEU A 548 -13.48 -4.87 4.42
CA LEU A 548 -14.45 -5.64 5.20
C LEU A 548 -14.68 -5.02 6.58
N THR A 549 -13.65 -4.47 7.21
CA THR A 549 -13.76 -3.86 8.53
C THR A 549 -14.49 -2.52 8.47
N LYS A 550 -14.19 -1.67 7.49
CA LYS A 550 -14.92 -0.41 7.28
C LYS A 550 -16.39 -0.68 6.96
N TYR A 551 -16.68 -1.72 6.17
CA TYR A 551 -18.06 -2.17 5.95
C TYR A 551 -18.71 -2.66 7.25
N ALA A 552 -18.04 -3.52 8.02
CA ALA A 552 -18.58 -4.00 9.30
C ALA A 552 -18.89 -2.86 10.28
N LEU A 553 -18.07 -1.81 10.27
CA LEU A 553 -18.21 -0.61 11.09
C LEU A 553 -19.15 0.47 10.49
N ALA A 554 -19.86 0.14 9.40
CA ALA A 554 -20.85 0.99 8.74
C ALA A 554 -20.32 2.37 8.29
N TYR A 555 -19.03 2.45 7.92
CA TYR A 555 -18.44 3.69 7.41
C TYR A 555 -19.08 4.18 6.10
N ASP A 556 -19.78 3.35 5.34
CA ASP A 556 -20.52 3.74 4.14
C ASP A 556 -21.71 4.68 4.41
N LEU A 557 -22.26 4.69 5.63
CA LEU A 557 -23.51 5.39 5.95
C LEU A 557 -23.34 6.86 6.35
N ASP A 558 -22.14 7.27 6.72
CA ASP A 558 -21.82 8.62 7.16
C ASP A 558 -20.39 9.01 6.74
N MET A 559 -19.92 10.18 7.15
CA MET A 559 -18.59 10.70 6.81
C MET A 559 -17.60 10.68 7.98
N ALA A 560 -17.82 9.82 8.99
CA ALA A 560 -16.93 9.78 10.15
C ALA A 560 -15.49 9.40 9.73
N PRO A 561 -14.46 10.12 10.22
CA PRO A 561 -13.08 9.83 9.89
C PRO A 561 -12.62 8.51 10.51
N MET A 562 -11.56 7.93 9.96
CA MET A 562 -10.96 6.72 10.50
C MET A 562 -10.53 6.91 11.97
N GLY A 563 -10.77 5.88 12.78
CA GLY A 563 -10.44 5.86 14.21
C GLY A 563 -11.60 6.25 15.12
N THR A 564 -12.66 6.88 14.60
CA THR A 564 -13.91 7.16 15.35
C THR A 564 -14.63 5.89 15.76
N ARG A 565 -14.58 4.86 14.91
CA ARG A 565 -15.15 3.53 15.15
C ARG A 565 -14.06 2.48 15.04
N ARG A 566 -14.06 1.54 16.00
CA ARG A 566 -13.14 0.40 16.04
C ARG A 566 -13.90 -0.88 16.38
N ILE A 567 -13.47 -2.01 15.83
CA ILE A 567 -13.93 -3.32 16.29
C ILE A 567 -13.22 -3.64 17.59
N ARG A 568 -13.99 -3.76 18.68
CA ARG A 568 -13.47 -4.21 19.97
C ARG A 568 -13.31 -5.73 19.96
N LEU A 569 -12.09 -6.22 20.13
CA LEU A 569 -11.81 -7.64 20.28
C LEU A 569 -12.06 -8.08 21.73
N ASN A 570 -12.72 -9.21 21.89
CA ASN A 570 -13.07 -9.80 23.19
C ASN A 570 -12.42 -11.19 23.35
N PRO A 571 -12.23 -11.67 24.60
CA PRO A 571 -11.51 -12.92 24.89
C PRO A 571 -11.99 -14.22 24.21
#